data_AF-A0A846KQU0-F1
#
_entry.id   AF-A0A846KQU0-F1
#
_cell.length_a   1.000
_cell.length_b   1.000
_cell.length_c   1.000
_cell.angle_alpha   90.00
_cell.angle_beta   90.00
_cell.angle_gamma   90.00
#
_symmetry.space_group_name_H-M   'P 1'
#
loop_
_entity.id
_entity.type
_entity.pdbx_description
1 polymer ?
#
loop_
_entity_poly.entity_id
_entity_poly.type
_entity_poly.pdbx_seq_one_letter_code
_entity_poly.pdbx_strand_id
1 'polypeptide(L)'
;MSLPSSFSSNPDQDPHKYFKNLIIDFKKEVKGAVDSEALEEKMSMIINASKEMQYIDNHKKGVYHKPETKKALEKLFSEFDRYILTIQKNPSKANAQDLLDAIAIVETLISENDIY
;
A
#
# COMPACT_ATOMS: atom_id res chain seq x y z
N MET A 1 15.45 -5.00 26.05
CA MET A 1 15.58 -4.43 24.70
C MET A 1 14.17 -4.14 24.22
N SER A 2 13.83 -2.86 24.08
CA SER A 2 12.47 -2.42 23.77
C SER A 2 12.32 -2.27 22.26
N LEU A 3 11.36 -2.99 21.67
CA LEU A 3 10.96 -2.81 20.27
C LEU A 3 10.50 -1.35 20.04
N PRO A 4 10.82 -0.71 18.89
CA PRO A 4 10.22 0.56 18.57
C PRO A 4 8.76 0.33 18.19
N SER A 5 7.88 0.52 19.16
CA SER A 5 6.47 0.81 18.96
C SER A 5 6.36 2.15 18.24
N SER A 6 6.17 2.11 16.93
CA SER A 6 5.73 3.26 16.14
C SER A 6 4.71 2.83 15.08
N PHE A 7 3.66 2.15 15.54
CA PHE A 7 2.34 2.34 14.95
C PHE A 7 1.74 3.58 15.63
N SER A 8 1.98 4.75 15.05
CA SER A 8 1.35 6.00 15.50
C SER A 8 -0.04 6.09 14.89
N SER A 9 -1.05 5.71 15.66
CA SER A 9 -2.45 6.08 15.47
C SER A 9 -2.67 7.54 15.91
N ASN A 10 -1.92 8.48 15.31
CA ASN A 10 -2.14 9.91 15.53
C ASN A 10 -3.19 10.44 14.53
N PRO A 11 -4.31 11.01 15.00
CA PRO A 11 -5.31 11.66 14.15
C PRO A 11 -4.80 12.94 13.45
N ASP A 12 -3.58 13.41 13.79
CA ASP A 12 -2.90 14.56 13.18
C ASP A 12 -1.91 14.20 12.07
N GLN A 13 -1.83 12.93 11.63
CA GLN A 13 -1.02 12.62 10.45
C GLN A 13 -1.71 13.12 9.19
N ASP A 14 -0.99 13.94 8.41
CA ASP A 14 -1.38 14.30 7.05
C ASP A 14 -1.81 13.02 6.28
N PRO A 15 -2.99 13.00 5.63
CA PRO A 15 -3.53 11.81 4.98
C PRO A 15 -2.54 11.11 4.04
N HIS A 16 -1.65 11.88 3.40
CA HIS A 16 -0.63 11.36 2.51
C HIS A 16 0.49 10.63 3.27
N LYS A 17 0.90 11.14 4.43
CA LYS A 17 1.87 10.48 5.31
C LYS A 17 1.30 9.20 5.91
N TYR A 18 0.04 9.24 6.34
CA TYR A 18 -0.65 8.06 6.83
C TYR A 18 -0.73 6.97 5.75
N PHE A 19 -1.14 7.34 4.54
CA PHE A 19 -1.19 6.42 3.40
C PHE A 19 0.17 5.79 3.07
N LYS A 20 1.23 6.62 3.03
CA LYS A 20 2.60 6.14 2.81
C LYS A 20 3.02 5.09 3.85
N ASN A 21 2.76 5.35 5.12
CA ASN A 21 3.09 4.42 6.20
C ASN A 21 2.34 3.09 6.04
N LEU A 22 1.06 3.14 5.67
CA LEU A 22 0.27 1.94 5.39
C LEU A 22 0.87 1.09 4.27
N ILE A 23 1.31 1.70 3.16
CA ILE A 23 1.93 0.98 2.04
C ILE A 23 3.26 0.32 2.48
N ILE A 24 4.09 1.04 3.24
CA ILE A 24 5.36 0.52 3.76
C ILE A 24 5.12 -0.66 4.70
N ASP A 25 4.15 -0.55 5.60
CA ASP A 25 3.86 -1.61 6.56
C ASP A 25 3.21 -2.83 5.88
N PHE A 26 2.33 -2.61 4.91
CA PHE A 26 1.77 -3.69 4.10
C PHE A 26 2.85 -4.46 3.34
N LYS A 27 3.85 -3.76 2.76
CA LYS A 27 5.02 -4.39 2.13
C LYS A 27 5.76 -5.32 3.09
N LYS A 28 5.95 -4.90 4.35
CA LYS A 28 6.64 -5.71 5.37
C LYS A 28 5.83 -6.95 5.71
N GLU A 29 4.51 -6.84 5.82
CA GLU A 29 3.66 -7.98 6.15
C GLU A 29 3.56 -9.01 5.04
N VAL A 30 3.46 -8.56 3.78
CA VAL A 30 3.53 -9.45 2.62
C VAL A 30 4.86 -10.21 2.59
N LYS A 31 5.98 -9.57 2.94
CA LYS A 31 7.30 -10.24 3.05
C LYS A 31 7.42 -11.15 4.29
N GLY A 32 6.71 -10.82 5.36
CA GLY A 32 6.71 -11.56 6.62
C GLY A 32 5.86 -12.83 6.59
N ALA A 33 5.19 -13.12 5.47
CA ALA A 33 4.26 -14.24 5.33
C ALA A 33 3.16 -14.22 6.42
N VAL A 34 2.63 -13.01 6.70
CA VAL A 34 1.55 -12.81 7.66
C VAL A 34 0.26 -13.45 7.13
N ASP A 35 -0.61 -13.86 8.06
CA ASP A 35 -1.89 -14.50 7.79
C ASP A 35 -2.77 -13.70 6.80
N SER A 36 -3.56 -14.41 5.99
CA SER A 36 -4.39 -13.81 4.95
C SER A 36 -5.45 -12.86 5.52
N GLU A 37 -5.99 -13.14 6.70
CA GLU A 37 -6.99 -12.27 7.34
C GLU A 37 -6.39 -10.90 7.70
N ALA A 38 -5.18 -10.88 8.26
CA ALA A 38 -4.49 -9.62 8.59
C ALA A 38 -4.12 -8.82 7.33
N LEU A 39 -3.74 -9.52 6.25
CA LEU A 39 -3.48 -8.88 4.95
C LEU A 39 -4.75 -8.25 4.36
N GLU A 40 -5.89 -8.92 4.47
CA GLU A 40 -7.20 -8.38 4.04
C GLU A 40 -7.60 -7.15 4.86
N GLU A 41 -7.41 -7.18 6.18
CA GLU A 41 -7.66 -6.04 7.05
C GLU A 41 -6.80 -4.83 6.64
N LYS A 42 -5.49 -5.04 6.40
CA LYS A 42 -4.58 -3.99 5.94
C LYS A 42 -4.96 -3.45 4.57
N MET A 43 -5.38 -4.32 3.64
CA MET A 43 -5.84 -3.87 2.34
C MET A 43 -7.09 -2.98 2.46
N SER A 44 -8.03 -3.32 3.36
CA SER A 44 -9.18 -2.49 3.65
C SER A 44 -8.78 -1.09 4.18
N MET A 45 -7.79 -1.04 5.07
CA MET A 45 -7.22 0.24 5.56
C MET A 45 -6.61 1.07 4.41
N ILE A 46 -5.84 0.43 3.51
CA ILE A 46 -5.25 1.09 2.33
C ILE A 46 -6.34 1.63 1.41
N ILE A 47 -7.37 0.84 1.12
CA ILE A 47 -8.49 1.27 0.26
C ILE A 47 -9.17 2.49 0.86
N ASN A 48 -9.44 2.49 2.17
CA ASN A 48 -10.09 3.63 2.82
C ASN A 48 -9.20 4.87 2.84
N ALA A 49 -7.93 4.73 3.21
CA ALA A 49 -6.97 5.83 3.18
C ALA A 49 -6.78 6.41 1.76
N SER A 50 -6.81 5.57 0.73
CA SER A 50 -6.70 6.02 -0.67
C SER A 50 -7.88 6.90 -1.14
N LYS A 51 -9.05 6.78 -0.50
CA LYS A 51 -10.23 7.62 -0.79
C LYS A 51 -10.12 9.00 -0.14
N GLU A 52 -9.41 9.09 0.97
CA GLU A 52 -9.18 10.34 1.70
C GLU A 52 -8.05 11.19 1.10
N MET A 53 -7.24 10.59 0.23
CA MET A 53 -6.17 11.29 -0.48
C MET A 53 -6.68 12.35 -1.46
N GLN A 54 -6.10 13.54 -1.38
CA GLN A 54 -6.33 14.60 -2.36
C GLN A 54 -5.38 14.43 -3.55
N TYR A 55 -5.91 13.97 -4.68
CA TYR A 55 -5.15 13.87 -5.93
C TYR A 55 -5.15 15.22 -6.64
N ILE A 56 -4.00 15.89 -6.68
CA ILE A 56 -3.85 17.19 -7.32
C ILE A 56 -3.53 16.95 -8.80
N ASP A 57 -4.51 17.20 -9.68
CA ASP A 57 -4.41 16.96 -11.14
C ASP A 57 -3.49 17.97 -11.86
N ASN A 58 -3.16 19.07 -11.18
CA ASN A 58 -2.54 20.25 -11.81
C ASN A 58 -1.00 20.26 -11.82
N HIS A 59 -0.32 19.22 -11.33
CA HIS A 59 1.14 19.16 -11.35
C HIS A 59 1.66 17.93 -12.10
N LYS A 60 2.36 18.17 -13.22
CA LYS A 60 3.17 17.17 -13.96
C LYS A 60 4.27 16.49 -13.11
N LYS A 61 4.50 16.95 -11.88
CA LYS A 61 5.48 16.46 -10.91
C LYS A 61 4.89 16.33 -9.49
N GLY A 62 3.57 16.34 -9.34
CA GLY A 62 2.93 16.27 -8.02
C GLY A 62 3.04 14.88 -7.42
N VAL A 63 3.13 14.80 -6.09
CA VAL A 63 3.25 13.56 -5.29
C VAL A 63 2.14 12.55 -5.58
N TYR A 64 1.01 13.01 -6.15
CA TYR A 64 -0.21 12.24 -6.38
C TYR A 64 -0.88 12.62 -7.71
N HIS A 65 -0.17 12.46 -8.82
CA HIS A 65 -0.77 12.64 -10.14
C HIS A 65 -1.93 11.64 -10.32
N LYS A 66 -3.16 12.19 -10.31
CA LYS A 66 -4.41 11.43 -10.18
C LYS A 66 -4.50 10.21 -11.11
N PRO A 67 -4.19 10.30 -12.41
CA PRO A 67 -4.32 9.16 -13.31
C PRO A 67 -3.30 8.05 -13.02
N GLU A 68 -2.06 8.40 -12.71
CA GLU A 68 -0.96 7.45 -12.51
C GLU A 68 -1.07 6.75 -11.17
N THR A 69 -1.31 7.50 -10.09
CA THR A 69 -1.52 6.93 -8.76
C THR A 69 -2.76 6.04 -8.75
N LYS A 70 -3.88 6.48 -9.34
CA LYS A 70 -5.09 5.64 -9.41
C LYS A 70 -4.84 4.32 -10.15
N LYS A 71 -4.15 4.37 -11.29
CA LYS A 71 -3.80 3.17 -12.06
C LYS A 71 -2.88 2.23 -11.28
N ALA A 72 -1.92 2.78 -10.54
CA ALA A 72 -1.04 1.99 -9.68
C ALA A 72 -1.81 1.32 -8.53
N LEU A 73 -2.78 2.01 -7.92
CA LEU A 73 -3.65 1.47 -6.88
C LEU A 73 -4.59 0.39 -7.41
N GLU A 74 -5.21 0.60 -8.57
CA GLU A 74 -6.05 -0.43 -9.22
C GLU A 74 -5.24 -1.70 -9.50
N LYS A 75 -3.98 -1.56 -9.95
CA LYS A 75 -3.07 -2.69 -10.11
C LYS A 75 -2.76 -3.36 -8.78
N LEU A 76 -2.45 -2.61 -7.73
CA LEU A 76 -2.21 -3.14 -6.39
C LEU A 76 -3.39 -3.97 -5.88
N PHE A 77 -4.61 -3.45 -6.01
CA PHE A 77 -5.82 -4.15 -5.58
C PHE A 77 -6.06 -5.43 -6.38
N SER A 78 -5.89 -5.37 -7.70
CA SER A 78 -6.05 -6.55 -8.55
C SER A 78 -5.03 -7.66 -8.26
N GLU A 79 -3.76 -7.31 -8.04
CA GLU A 79 -2.74 -8.30 -7.70
C GLU A 79 -2.94 -8.86 -6.28
N PHE A 80 -3.46 -8.04 -5.37
CA PHE A 80 -3.83 -8.49 -4.04
C PHE A 80 -4.97 -9.52 -4.07
N ASP A 81 -6.07 -9.20 -4.75
CA ASP A 81 -7.21 -10.12 -4.89
C ASP A 81 -6.75 -11.46 -5.50
N ARG A 82 -5.88 -11.38 -6.52
CA ARG A 82 -5.28 -12.57 -7.15
C ARG A 82 -4.41 -13.35 -6.16
N TYR A 83 -3.61 -12.68 -5.35
CA TYR A 83 -2.75 -13.30 -4.35
C TYR A 83 -3.58 -14.03 -3.28
N ILE A 84 -4.59 -13.37 -2.72
CA ILE A 84 -5.50 -13.96 -1.73
C ILE A 84 -6.26 -15.16 -2.31
N LEU A 85 -6.82 -15.02 -3.52
CA LEU A 85 -7.47 -16.14 -4.22
C LEU A 85 -6.52 -17.32 -4.43
N THR A 86 -5.25 -17.05 -4.72
CA THR A 86 -4.24 -18.08 -4.93
C THR A 86 -3.88 -18.76 -3.61
N ILE A 87 -3.74 -18.01 -2.51
CA ILE A 87 -3.55 -18.59 -1.16
C ILE A 87 -4.73 -19.51 -0.82
N GLN A 88 -5.97 -19.02 -0.98
CA GLN A 88 -7.16 -19.79 -0.61
C GLN A 88 -7.35 -21.06 -1.45
N LYS A 89 -7.05 -21.01 -2.75
CA LYS A 89 -7.24 -22.15 -3.67
C LYS A 89 -6.05 -23.10 -3.72
N ASN A 90 -4.83 -22.58 -3.67
CA ASN A 90 -3.61 -23.36 -3.80
C ASN A 90 -2.41 -22.66 -3.13
N PRO A 91 -2.28 -22.75 -1.79
CA PRO A 91 -1.24 -22.06 -1.03
C PRO A 91 0.17 -22.34 -1.55
N SER A 92 0.42 -23.56 -2.04
CA SER A 92 1.73 -23.96 -2.56
C SER A 92 2.18 -23.23 -3.84
N LYS A 93 1.27 -22.53 -4.52
CA LYS A 93 1.54 -21.71 -5.70
C LYS A 93 1.44 -20.21 -5.44
N ALA A 94 1.10 -19.80 -4.21
CA ALA A 94 1.01 -18.40 -3.86
C ALA A 94 2.41 -17.77 -3.92
N ASN A 95 2.61 -16.87 -4.88
CA ASN A 95 3.82 -16.07 -5.00
C ASN A 95 3.45 -14.61 -4.83
N ALA A 96 4.06 -13.96 -3.84
CA ALA A 96 3.83 -12.57 -3.53
C ALA A 96 4.62 -11.61 -4.43
N GLN A 97 5.47 -12.09 -5.36
CA GLN A 97 6.33 -11.24 -6.17
C GLN A 97 5.54 -10.20 -6.98
N ASP A 98 4.49 -10.61 -7.68
CA ASP A 98 3.65 -9.69 -8.48
C ASP A 98 3.01 -8.61 -7.60
N LEU A 99 2.58 -8.99 -6.40
CA LEU A 99 2.03 -8.08 -5.39
C LEU A 99 3.10 -7.13 -4.86
N LEU A 100 4.30 -7.61 -4.56
CA LEU A 100 5.43 -6.80 -4.10
C LEU A 100 5.87 -5.79 -5.16
N ASP A 101 5.83 -6.17 -6.43
CA ASP A 101 6.15 -5.29 -7.55
C ASP A 101 5.08 -4.20 -7.70
N ALA A 102 3.80 -4.54 -7.53
CA ALA A 102 2.72 -3.56 -7.50
C ALA A 102 2.85 -2.56 -6.33
N ILE A 103 3.21 -3.06 -5.14
CA ILE A 103 3.48 -2.22 -3.96
C ILE A 103 4.66 -1.27 -4.23
N ALA A 104 5.74 -1.76 -4.86
CA ALA A 104 6.91 -0.95 -5.17
C ALA A 104 6.59 0.21 -6.12
N ILE A 105 5.73 -0.01 -7.13
CA ILE A 105 5.27 1.05 -8.03
C ILE A 105 4.54 2.16 -7.26
N VAL A 106 3.62 1.78 -6.37
CA VAL A 106 2.88 2.72 -5.54
C VAL A 106 3.84 3.49 -4.61
N GLU A 107 4.79 2.78 -3.99
CA GLU A 107 5.80 3.37 -3.11
C GLU A 107 6.70 4.38 -3.85
N THR A 108 7.12 4.11 -5.09
CA THR A 108 7.92 5.04 -5.90
C THR A 108 7.16 6.33 -6.17
N LEU A 109 5.88 6.24 -6.58
CA LEU A 109 5.06 7.42 -6.84
C LEU A 109 4.90 8.31 -5.61
N ILE A 110 4.85 7.70 -4.42
CA ILE A 110 4.69 8.40 -3.14
C ILE A 110 6.03 8.90 -2.58
N SER A 111 7.15 8.23 -2.89
CA SER A 111 8.47 8.52 -2.31
C SER A 111 9.29 9.55 -3.10
N GLU A 112 9.07 9.68 -4.41
CA GLU A 112 9.84 10.60 -5.26
C GLU A 112 9.71 12.08 -4.88
N ASN A 113 8.79 12.46 -3.98
CA ASN A 113 8.50 13.86 -3.69
C ASN A 113 8.53 14.26 -2.20
N ASP A 114 9.12 13.45 -1.30
CA ASP A 114 9.49 13.89 0.07
C ASP A 114 10.70 14.86 0.06
N ILE A 115 11.29 15.12 -1.10
CA ILE A 115 12.42 16.03 -1.31
C ILE A 115 11.91 17.35 -1.91
N TYR A 116 11.02 18.09 -1.21
CA TYR A 116 10.78 19.52 -1.48
C TYR A 116 10.37 20.27 -0.23
#